data_AF-A0A9Q1G805-F1
#
_entry.id   AF-A0A9Q1G805-F1
#
_cell.length_a   1.000
_cell.length_b   1.000
_cell.length_c   1.000
_cell.angle_alpha   90.00
_cell.angle_beta   90.00
_cell.angle_gamma   90.00
#
_symmetry.space_group_name_H-M   'P 1'
#
loop_
_entity.id
_entity.type
_entity.pdbx_description
1 polymer ?
#
loop_
_entity_poly.entity_id
_entity_poly.type
_entity_poly.pdbx_seq_one_letter_code
_entity_poly.pdbx_strand_id
1 'polypeptide(L)'
;MTGGPRLFQQPFSEAVQLHQAEHAWKPPMKRLAKGSRDRREEDPEKARTQDLYGKMCSILNKLTPEVFPLLVKQVSELKTDTEEHLRGVAAIVHEKAIAEGKFASIYAQLCHCLREINVPSKESLGVAINFRLVLLKLCQVEFQKLSEGTLANSVNGHRQWSICNIRFIGELFKLEMLKVTVIHSCISKLLNNKSEDALECLCCLLSTVGQKLDSDKNNWYCRRVAQGPKTIR
;
A
#
# COMPACT_ATOMS: atom_id res chain seq x y z
N MET A 1 37.33 30.87 52.95
CA MET A 1 36.67 29.56 52.92
C MET A 1 35.19 29.78 53.16
N THR A 2 34.39 29.82 52.09
CA THR A 2 32.93 29.95 52.15
C THR A 2 32.34 28.96 51.16
N GLY A 3 31.67 27.93 51.69
CA GLY A 3 31.17 26.78 50.95
C GLY A 3 29.96 27.12 50.10
N GLY A 4 29.96 26.63 48.86
CA GLY A 4 28.83 26.76 47.94
C GLY A 4 27.65 25.86 48.33
N PRO A 5 26.40 26.22 47.97
CA PRO A 5 25.26 25.36 48.20
C PRO A 5 25.18 24.24 47.15
N ARG A 6 24.95 23.04 47.67
CA ARG A 6 24.81 21.77 46.97
C ARG A 6 23.42 21.62 46.35
N LEU A 7 23.42 21.02 45.15
CA LEU A 7 22.57 19.92 44.68
C LEU A 7 21.06 20.20 44.46
N PHE A 8 20.73 20.32 43.17
CA PHE A 8 19.53 19.72 42.60
C PHE A 8 19.44 18.24 42.99
N GLN A 9 18.50 17.89 43.86
CA GLN A 9 17.97 16.53 43.97
C GLN A 9 16.44 16.63 44.16
N GLN A 10 15.70 16.66 43.06
CA GLN A 10 14.33 16.17 43.09
C GLN A 10 14.38 14.64 42.97
N PRO A 11 13.73 13.88 43.86
CA PRO A 11 13.66 12.44 43.73
C PRO A 11 12.79 12.08 42.53
N PHE A 12 13.43 11.63 41.45
CA PHE A 12 12.76 10.97 40.32
C PHE A 12 12.36 9.56 40.74
N SER A 13 11.31 9.44 41.56
CA SER A 13 10.79 8.15 41.98
C SER A 13 9.28 8.22 42.25
N GLU A 14 8.52 8.73 41.29
CA GLU A 14 7.17 8.21 41.09
C GLU A 14 7.27 7.05 40.10
N ALA A 15 7.00 5.84 40.60
CA ALA A 15 6.88 4.67 39.75
C ALA A 15 5.70 4.90 38.80
N VAL A 16 6.00 5.23 37.54
CA VAL A 16 5.00 5.40 36.48
C VAL A 16 4.24 4.08 36.34
N GLN A 17 2.99 4.04 36.84
CA GLN A 17 2.09 2.93 36.60
C GLN A 17 1.67 2.95 35.13
N LEU A 18 2.27 2.06 34.34
CA LEU A 18 1.89 1.86 32.96
C LEU A 18 0.51 1.19 32.92
N HIS A 19 -0.43 1.79 32.18
CA HIS A 19 -1.74 1.19 31.92
C HIS A 19 -1.55 -0.16 31.22
N GLN A 20 -2.06 -1.22 31.85
CA GLN A 20 -2.06 -2.55 31.26
C GLN A 20 -3.28 -2.69 30.35
N ALA A 21 -3.05 -2.80 29.06
CA ALA A 21 -4.11 -3.13 28.11
C ALA A 21 -4.44 -4.63 28.20
N GLU A 22 -5.72 -4.98 28.30
CA GLU A 22 -6.19 -6.38 28.28
C GLU A 22 -5.73 -7.15 27.02
N HIS A 23 -5.41 -6.42 25.95
CA HIS A 23 -4.87 -6.94 24.69
C HIS A 23 -3.45 -6.44 24.38
N ALA A 24 -2.59 -6.30 25.41
CA ALA A 24 -1.19 -5.97 25.18
C ALA A 24 -0.53 -6.98 24.22
N TRP A 25 0.13 -6.47 23.18
CA TRP A 25 0.85 -7.30 22.21
C TRP A 25 1.91 -8.15 22.93
N LYS A 26 1.85 -9.47 22.77
CA LYS A 26 2.81 -10.41 23.36
C LYS A 26 3.75 -10.94 22.29
N PRO A 27 5.08 -10.75 22.46
CA PRO A 27 6.06 -11.29 21.52
C PRO A 27 5.96 -12.82 21.47
N PRO A 28 6.22 -13.44 20.31
CA PRO A 28 6.08 -14.89 20.11
C PRO A 28 6.83 -15.72 21.16
N MET A 29 8.03 -15.27 21.55
CA MET A 29 8.84 -15.90 22.60
C MET A 29 8.13 -16.01 23.96
N LYS A 30 7.25 -15.05 24.31
CA LYS A 30 6.48 -15.09 25.57
C LYS A 30 5.19 -15.92 25.50
N ARG A 31 4.68 -16.26 24.30
CA ARG A 31 3.55 -17.20 24.16
C ARG A 31 3.96 -18.63 24.47
N LEU A 32 5.20 -19.00 24.13
CA LEU A 32 5.75 -20.33 24.42
C LEU A 32 6.04 -20.54 25.92
N ALA A 33 6.28 -19.47 26.68
CA ALA A 33 6.67 -19.55 28.09
C ALA A 33 5.50 -19.72 29.08
N LYS A 34 4.26 -19.48 28.68
CA LYS A 34 3.07 -19.75 29.51
C LYS A 34 2.29 -20.90 28.87
N GLY A 35 2.42 -22.08 29.46
CA GLY A 35 1.73 -23.31 29.06
C GLY A 35 0.21 -23.22 29.19
N SER A 36 -0.42 -22.45 28.31
CA SER A 36 -1.86 -22.39 28.13
C SER A 36 -2.26 -23.46 27.11
N ARG A 37 -3.00 -24.46 27.59
CA ARG A 37 -3.61 -25.55 26.83
C ARG A 37 -4.74 -25.03 25.93
N ASP A 38 -4.40 -24.29 24.88
CA ASP A 38 -5.22 -24.23 23.67
C ASP A 38 -4.28 -24.45 22.48
N ARG A 39 -3.74 -25.67 22.40
CA ARG A 39 -3.02 -26.15 21.22
C ARG A 39 -4.08 -26.61 20.22
N ARG A 40 -4.90 -25.66 19.75
CA ARG A 40 -5.58 -25.85 18.46
C ARG A 40 -4.46 -26.19 17.49
N GLU A 41 -4.51 -27.36 16.88
CA GLU A 41 -3.59 -27.73 15.82
C GLU A 41 -3.69 -26.62 14.77
N GLU A 42 -2.74 -25.69 14.79
CA GLU A 42 -2.59 -24.70 13.74
C GLU A 42 -2.24 -25.50 12.51
N ASP A 43 -3.22 -25.65 11.63
CA ASP A 43 -3.09 -26.24 10.31
C ASP A 43 -1.73 -25.83 9.71
N PRO A 44 -0.86 -26.78 9.33
CA PRO A 44 0.48 -26.49 8.84
C PRO A 44 0.47 -25.52 7.64
N GLU A 45 -0.63 -25.43 6.89
CA GLU A 45 -0.81 -24.47 5.81
C GLU A 45 -1.04 -23.03 6.32
N LYS A 46 -1.77 -22.86 7.42
CA LYS A 46 -1.98 -21.56 8.08
C LYS A 46 -0.70 -21.04 8.72
N ALA A 47 0.08 -21.91 9.35
CA ALA A 47 1.37 -21.54 9.94
C ALA A 47 2.36 -21.04 8.86
N ARG A 48 2.41 -21.70 7.69
CA ARG A 48 3.22 -21.26 6.54
C ARG A 48 2.77 -19.91 6.00
N THR A 49 1.45 -19.71 5.90
CA THR A 49 0.86 -18.46 5.43
C THR A 49 1.18 -17.30 6.38
N GLN A 50 1.11 -17.53 7.70
CA GLN A 50 1.43 -16.53 8.71
C GLN A 50 2.92 -16.18 8.75
N ASP A 51 3.81 -17.16 8.58
CA ASP A 51 5.26 -16.93 8.47
C ASP A 51 5.59 -16.10 7.22
N LEU A 52 4.98 -16.41 6.07
CA LEU A 52 5.13 -15.64 4.84
C LEU A 52 4.72 -14.17 5.03
N TYR A 53 3.52 -13.94 5.57
CA TYR A 53 3.01 -12.58 5.80
C TYR A 53 3.83 -11.85 6.87
N GLY A 54 4.30 -12.54 7.91
CA GLY A 54 5.20 -11.98 8.92
C GLY A 54 6.54 -11.53 8.34
N LYS A 55 7.13 -12.34 7.45
CA LYS A 55 8.36 -11.99 6.71
C LYS A 55 8.13 -10.81 5.79
N MET A 56 7.04 -10.79 5.03
CA MET A 56 6.67 -9.66 4.18
C MET A 56 6.53 -8.37 5.00
N CYS A 57 5.76 -8.38 6.09
CA CYS A 57 5.63 -7.22 6.99
C CYS A 57 6.98 -6.76 7.56
N SER A 58 7.86 -7.70 7.92
CA SER A 58 9.20 -7.38 8.43
C SER A 58 10.08 -6.72 7.38
N ILE A 59 9.97 -7.14 6.12
CA ILE A 59 10.65 -6.53 4.98
C ILE A 59 10.11 -5.12 4.73
N LEU A 60 8.78 -4.97 4.68
CA LEU A 60 8.14 -3.67 4.42
C LEU A 60 8.43 -2.65 5.53
N ASN A 61 8.52 -3.09 6.79
CA ASN A 61 8.91 -2.20 7.90
C ASN A 61 10.36 -1.70 7.80
N LYS A 62 11.22 -2.37 7.02
CA LYS A 62 12.60 -1.95 6.75
C LYS A 62 12.72 -1.24 5.41
N LEU A 63 11.62 -1.01 4.70
CA LEU A 63 11.65 -0.50 3.33
C LEU A 63 12.11 0.96 3.32
N THR A 64 13.39 1.16 3.01
CA THR A 64 13.99 2.45 2.70
C THR A 64 14.70 2.39 1.35
N PRO A 65 14.90 3.53 0.67
CA PRO A 65 15.62 3.56 -0.60
C PRO A 65 17.02 2.95 -0.53
N GLU A 66 17.69 3.08 0.61
CA GLU A 66 19.07 2.62 0.83
C GLU A 66 19.19 1.09 0.84
N VAL A 67 18.23 0.39 1.46
CA VAL A 67 18.25 -1.08 1.55
C VAL A 67 17.40 -1.76 0.48
N PHE A 68 16.73 -0.98 -0.37
CA PHE A 68 15.78 -1.47 -1.37
C PHE A 68 16.29 -2.64 -2.23
N PRO A 69 17.52 -2.61 -2.79
CA PRO A 69 18.01 -3.72 -3.61
C PRO A 69 18.09 -5.04 -2.84
N LEU A 70 18.47 -4.98 -1.57
CA LEU A 70 18.56 -6.15 -0.69
C LEU A 70 17.17 -6.69 -0.35
N LEU A 71 16.21 -5.80 -0.12
CA LEU A 71 14.84 -6.20 0.20
C LEU A 71 14.11 -6.82 -1.00
N VAL A 72 14.30 -6.30 -2.21
CA VAL A 72 13.74 -6.92 -3.43
C VAL A 72 14.24 -8.34 -3.61
N LYS A 73 15.53 -8.58 -3.35
CA LYS A 73 16.11 -9.93 -3.38
C LYS A 73 15.43 -10.84 -2.35
N GLN A 74 15.27 -10.37 -1.11
CA GLN A 74 14.57 -11.13 -0.07
C GLN A 74 13.12 -11.44 -0.44
N VAL A 75 12.39 -10.51 -1.05
CA VAL A 75 11.01 -10.76 -1.49
C VAL A 75 10.96 -11.75 -2.66
N SER A 76 11.92 -11.68 -3.58
CA SER A 76 12.00 -12.62 -4.71
C SER A 76 12.34 -14.04 -4.29
N GLU A 77 13.02 -14.21 -3.15
CA GLU A 77 13.30 -15.52 -2.54
C GLU A 77 12.10 -16.08 -1.75
N LEU A 78 11.07 -15.28 -1.48
CA LEU A 78 9.84 -15.78 -0.85
C LEU A 78 9.06 -16.63 -1.85
N LYS A 79 8.88 -17.90 -1.52
CA LYS A 79 8.05 -18.83 -2.28
C LYS A 79 6.58 -18.42 -2.20
N THR A 80 6.08 -17.79 -3.27
CA THR A 80 4.67 -17.43 -3.45
C THR A 80 4.03 -18.45 -4.38
N ASP A 81 3.86 -19.67 -3.89
CA ASP A 81 3.48 -20.82 -4.73
C ASP A 81 1.95 -20.92 -4.97
N THR A 82 1.15 -20.15 -4.22
CA THR A 82 -0.32 -20.21 -4.27
C THR A 82 -0.96 -18.87 -4.58
N GLU A 83 -2.12 -18.92 -5.23
CA GLU A 83 -2.90 -17.73 -5.59
C GLU A 83 -3.27 -16.90 -4.35
N GLU A 84 -3.57 -17.57 -3.23
CA GLU A 84 -3.86 -16.94 -1.95
C GLU A 84 -2.65 -16.19 -1.40
N HIS A 85 -1.45 -16.78 -1.47
CA HIS A 85 -0.21 -16.11 -1.06
C HIS A 85 0.08 -14.88 -1.91
N LEU A 86 -0.09 -14.97 -3.24
CA LEU A 86 0.10 -13.84 -4.14
C LEU A 86 -0.88 -12.70 -3.83
N ARG A 87 -2.17 -13.03 -3.64
CA ARG A 87 -3.22 -12.07 -3.26
C ARG A 87 -2.94 -11.43 -1.90
N GLY A 88 -2.54 -12.22 -0.90
CA GLY A 88 -2.20 -11.73 0.43
C GLY A 88 -0.98 -10.81 0.43
N VAL A 89 0.09 -11.19 -0.27
CA VAL A 89 1.28 -10.35 -0.44
C VAL A 89 0.93 -9.03 -1.12
N ALA A 90 0.16 -9.06 -2.20
CA ALA A 90 -0.27 -7.85 -2.90
C ALA A 90 -1.11 -6.93 -2.00
N ALA A 91 -2.03 -7.50 -1.20
CA ALA A 91 -2.84 -6.75 -0.25
C ALA A 91 -1.99 -6.06 0.83
N ILE A 92 -1.04 -6.79 1.43
CA ILE A 92 -0.14 -6.23 2.46
C ILE A 92 0.68 -5.07 1.90
N VAL A 93 1.26 -5.23 0.70
CA VAL A 93 2.04 -4.17 0.05
C VAL A 93 1.16 -2.96 -0.24
N HIS A 94 -0.06 -3.18 -0.75
CA HIS A 94 -1.01 -2.11 -1.06
C HIS A 94 -1.43 -1.32 0.18
N GLU A 95 -1.84 -2.01 1.26
CA GLU A 95 -2.22 -1.39 2.53
C GLU A 95 -1.07 -0.57 3.12
N LYS A 96 0.14 -1.13 3.11
CA LYS A 96 1.34 -0.43 3.57
C LYS A 96 1.67 0.81 2.74
N ALA A 97 1.54 0.71 1.43
CA ALA A 97 1.78 1.85 0.53
C ALA A 97 0.80 3.00 0.77
N ILE A 98 -0.45 2.70 1.12
CA ILE A 98 -1.44 3.73 1.46
C ILE A 98 -1.19 4.30 2.86
N ALA A 99 -0.93 3.44 3.85
CA ALA A 99 -0.63 3.87 5.21
C ALA A 99 0.59 4.80 5.26
N GLU A 100 1.58 4.54 4.41
CA GLU A 100 2.85 5.24 4.37
C GLU A 100 3.03 6.00 3.04
N GLY A 101 2.02 6.77 2.60
CA GLY A 101 2.00 7.40 1.28
C GLY A 101 3.14 8.35 0.92
N LYS A 102 4.00 8.74 1.88
CA LYS A 102 5.28 9.44 1.59
C LYS A 102 6.26 8.56 0.81
N PHE A 103 6.19 7.25 1.02
CA PHE A 103 7.04 6.23 0.41
C PHE A 103 6.38 5.56 -0.82
N ALA A 104 5.27 6.10 -1.33
CA ALA A 104 4.54 5.52 -2.45
C ALA A 104 5.42 5.15 -3.66
N SER A 105 6.44 5.95 -3.97
CA SER A 105 7.37 5.68 -5.07
C SER A 105 8.20 4.40 -4.85
N ILE A 106 8.74 4.18 -3.65
CA ILE A 106 9.54 2.97 -3.37
C ILE A 106 8.65 1.72 -3.32
N TYR A 107 7.43 1.84 -2.81
CA TYR A 107 6.42 0.78 -2.87
C TYR A 107 6.03 0.46 -4.32
N ALA A 108 5.89 1.46 -5.20
CA ALA A 108 5.60 1.24 -6.60
C ALA A 108 6.76 0.52 -7.32
N GLN A 109 8.01 0.87 -7.01
CA GLN A 109 9.19 0.17 -7.51
C GLN A 109 9.20 -1.29 -7.04
N LEU A 110 8.86 -1.56 -5.78
CA LEU A 110 8.71 -2.92 -5.28
C LEU A 110 7.67 -3.69 -6.10
N CYS A 111 6.47 -3.13 -6.28
CA CYS A 111 5.43 -3.73 -7.11
C CYS A 111 5.89 -4.01 -8.54
N HIS A 112 6.73 -3.13 -9.11
CA HIS A 112 7.31 -3.32 -10.42
C HIS A 112 8.31 -4.49 -10.45
N CYS A 113 9.08 -4.72 -9.39
CA CYS A 113 9.94 -5.92 -9.30
C CYS A 113 9.13 -7.21 -9.15
N LEU A 114 7.99 -7.16 -8.45
CA LEU A 114 7.13 -8.32 -8.22
C LEU A 114 6.22 -8.69 -9.39
N ARG A 115 6.17 -7.84 -10.43
CA ARG A 115 5.21 -7.95 -11.54
C ARG A 115 5.28 -9.27 -12.30
N GLU A 116 6.46 -9.87 -12.41
CA GLU A 116 6.73 -11.08 -13.20
C GLU A 116 6.47 -12.37 -12.41
N ILE A 117 6.10 -12.26 -11.13
CA ILE A 117 5.69 -13.41 -10.33
C ILE A 117 4.34 -13.91 -10.86
N ASN A 118 4.34 -15.15 -11.33
CA ASN A 118 3.20 -15.84 -11.90
C ASN A 118 2.88 -17.08 -11.07
N VAL A 119 1.59 -17.27 -10.79
CA VAL A 119 1.09 -18.41 -10.03
C VAL A 119 -0.05 -19.06 -10.81
N PRO A 120 -0.10 -20.40 -10.92
CA PRO A 120 -1.20 -21.08 -11.59
C PRO A 120 -2.53 -20.80 -10.86
N SER A 121 -3.56 -20.42 -11.61
CA SER A 121 -4.90 -20.21 -11.04
C SER A 121 -5.51 -21.54 -10.62
N LYS A 122 -6.23 -21.53 -9.48
CA LYS A 122 -7.05 -22.68 -9.05
C LYS A 122 -8.38 -22.80 -9.82
N GLU A 123 -8.91 -21.69 -10.34
CA GLU A 123 -10.25 -21.63 -10.96
C GLU A 123 -10.25 -21.86 -12.48
N SER A 124 -9.15 -21.53 -13.16
CA SER A 124 -9.05 -21.60 -14.63
C SER A 124 -7.85 -22.46 -15.04
N LEU A 125 -8.12 -23.68 -15.51
CA LEU A 125 -7.11 -24.62 -15.99
C LEU A 125 -6.24 -23.96 -17.08
N GLY A 126 -4.97 -23.73 -16.77
CA GLY A 126 -3.97 -23.22 -17.72
C GLY A 126 -3.79 -21.70 -17.77
N VAL A 127 -4.51 -20.92 -16.95
CA VAL A 127 -4.30 -19.46 -16.86
C VAL A 127 -3.45 -19.14 -15.63
N ALA A 128 -2.28 -18.52 -15.85
CA ALA A 128 -1.46 -17.99 -14.77
C ALA A 128 -1.98 -16.61 -14.34
N ILE A 129 -2.07 -16.39 -13.02
CA ILE A 129 -2.36 -15.09 -12.44
C ILE A 129 -1.02 -14.44 -12.07
N ASN A 130 -0.86 -13.20 -12.47
CA ASN A 130 0.34 -12.42 -12.16
C ASN A 130 0.07 -11.34 -11.12
N PHE A 131 1.13 -10.93 -10.43
CA PHE A 131 1.07 -9.90 -9.38
C PHE A 131 0.43 -8.60 -9.90
N ARG A 132 0.75 -8.20 -11.13
CA ARG A 132 0.21 -6.99 -11.75
C ARG A 132 -1.32 -7.02 -11.85
N LEU A 133 -1.91 -8.14 -12.24
CA LEU A 133 -3.35 -8.31 -12.38
C LEU A 133 -4.06 -8.27 -11.02
N VAL A 134 -3.46 -8.92 -10.02
CA VAL A 134 -3.95 -8.87 -8.63
C VAL A 134 -3.92 -7.44 -8.10
N LEU A 135 -2.80 -6.73 -8.27
CA LEU A 135 -2.65 -5.35 -7.83
C LEU A 135 -3.66 -4.41 -8.51
N LEU A 136 -3.86 -4.58 -9.82
CA LEU A 136 -4.87 -3.84 -10.58
C LEU A 136 -6.27 -4.02 -9.98
N LYS A 137 -6.63 -5.26 -9.63
CA LYS A 137 -7.93 -5.55 -9.04
C LYS A 137 -8.08 -4.92 -7.66
N LEU A 138 -7.03 -4.95 -6.83
CA LEU A 138 -7.02 -4.30 -5.51
C LEU A 138 -7.21 -2.79 -5.65
N CYS A 139 -6.44 -2.12 -6.51
CA CYS A 139 -6.59 -0.68 -6.73
C CYS A 139 -8.00 -0.30 -7.20
N GLN A 140 -8.64 -1.12 -8.04
CA GLN A 140 -10.02 -0.89 -8.48
C GLN A 140 -11.04 -1.00 -7.33
N VAL A 141 -10.90 -2.02 -6.48
CA VAL A 141 -11.77 -2.22 -5.32
C VAL A 141 -11.63 -1.06 -4.34
N GLU A 142 -10.40 -0.69 -4.01
CA GLU A 142 -10.11 0.43 -3.10
C GLU A 142 -10.58 1.77 -3.69
N PHE A 143 -10.49 1.92 -5.00
CA PHE A 143 -11.03 3.09 -5.69
C PHE A 143 -12.57 3.15 -5.70
N GLN A 144 -13.26 2.02 -5.66
CA GLN A 144 -14.72 2.01 -5.52
C GLN A 144 -15.14 2.46 -4.12
N LYS A 145 -14.41 2.03 -3.08
CA LYS A 145 -14.66 2.44 -1.69
C LYS A 145 -14.56 3.96 -1.48
N LEU A 146 -13.65 4.64 -2.21
CA LEU A 146 -13.57 6.11 -2.23
C LEU A 146 -14.89 6.79 -2.64
N SER A 147 -15.66 6.15 -3.52
CA SER A 147 -16.91 6.68 -4.05
C SER A 147 -18.10 6.46 -3.12
N GLU A 148 -18.05 5.44 -2.28
CA GLU A 148 -19.18 5.00 -1.45
C GLU A 148 -19.14 5.58 -0.03
N GLY A 149 -18.11 6.36 0.32
CA GLY A 149 -18.01 7.09 1.59
C GLY A 149 -18.03 6.18 2.84
N THR A 150 -17.80 4.88 2.68
CA THR A 150 -18.17 3.85 3.67
C THR A 150 -17.16 3.65 4.80
N LEU A 151 -16.17 4.53 4.97
CA LEU A 151 -15.28 4.50 6.14
C LEU A 151 -15.39 5.80 6.95
N ALA A 152 -16.63 6.12 7.33
CA ALA A 152 -16.95 7.15 8.30
C ALA A 152 -16.62 6.64 9.71
N ASN A 153 -15.36 6.80 10.15
CA ASN A 153 -14.97 6.85 11.58
C ASN A 153 -13.54 7.42 11.74
N SER A 154 -13.28 8.59 11.12
CA SER A 154 -12.28 9.61 11.49
C SER A 154 -12.14 10.53 10.28
N VAL A 155 -12.69 11.74 10.37
CA VAL A 155 -12.80 12.71 9.25
C VAL A 155 -11.42 12.99 8.60
N ASN A 156 -10.34 12.95 9.40
CA ASN A 156 -8.97 13.15 8.90
C ASN A 156 -8.33 11.87 8.34
N GLY A 157 -8.71 10.70 8.84
CA GLY A 157 -8.16 9.42 8.40
C GLY A 157 -8.56 9.07 6.96
N HIS A 158 -9.82 9.32 6.61
CA HIS A 158 -10.34 9.00 5.28
C HIS A 158 -9.77 9.90 4.18
N ARG A 159 -9.65 11.21 4.44
CA ARG A 159 -9.05 12.18 3.51
C ARG A 159 -7.59 11.82 3.22
N GLN A 160 -6.78 11.63 4.26
CA GLN A 160 -5.37 11.29 4.11
C GLN A 160 -5.17 9.95 3.39
N TRP A 161 -6.00 8.95 3.72
CA TRP A 161 -5.99 7.65 3.04
C TRP A 161 -6.26 7.80 1.54
N SER A 162 -7.25 8.62 1.18
CA SER A 162 -7.63 8.87 -0.22
C SER A 162 -6.48 9.50 -1.02
N ILE A 163 -5.85 10.52 -0.44
CA ILE A 163 -4.69 11.19 -1.05
C ILE A 163 -3.53 10.22 -1.23
N CYS A 164 -3.22 9.41 -0.21
CA CYS A 164 -2.14 8.42 -0.27
C CYS A 164 -2.43 7.34 -1.32
N ASN A 165 -3.66 6.83 -1.38
CA ASN A 165 -4.08 5.84 -2.36
C ASN A 165 -3.95 6.38 -3.79
N ILE A 166 -4.46 7.58 -4.04
CA ILE A 166 -4.36 8.23 -5.34
C ILE A 166 -2.90 8.51 -5.73
N ARG A 167 -2.06 8.94 -4.78
CA ARG A 167 -0.62 9.11 -5.01
C ARG A 167 0.05 7.77 -5.38
N PHE A 168 -0.28 6.70 -4.67
CA PHE A 168 0.27 5.38 -4.96
C PHE A 168 -0.14 4.86 -6.34
N ILE A 169 -1.41 5.02 -6.71
CA ILE A 169 -1.92 4.73 -8.06
C ILE A 169 -1.13 5.52 -9.13
N GLY A 170 -0.86 6.80 -8.87
CA GLY A 170 -0.06 7.64 -9.77
C GLY A 170 1.37 7.12 -9.98
N GLU A 171 2.03 6.71 -8.90
CA GLU A 171 3.37 6.12 -8.97
C GLU A 171 3.38 4.76 -9.70
N LEU A 172 2.36 3.92 -9.49
CA LEU A 172 2.19 2.68 -10.25
C LEU A 172 2.02 2.94 -11.76
N PHE A 173 1.25 3.96 -12.14
CA PHE A 173 1.07 4.35 -13.54
C PHE A 173 2.39 4.82 -14.19
N LYS A 174 3.23 5.55 -13.44
CA LYS A 174 4.58 5.94 -13.91
C LYS A 174 5.46 4.76 -14.25
N LEU A 175 5.29 3.62 -13.58
CA LEU A 175 6.00 2.37 -13.86
C LEU A 175 5.25 1.43 -14.82
N GLU A 176 4.27 1.97 -15.54
CA GLU A 176 3.44 1.25 -16.53
C GLU A 176 2.66 0.06 -15.93
N MET A 177 2.55 -0.02 -14.60
CA MET A 177 1.84 -1.08 -13.90
C MET A 177 0.32 -0.99 -14.07
N LEU A 178 -0.18 0.19 -14.44
CA LEU A 178 -1.59 0.47 -14.67
C LEU A 178 -1.83 0.93 -16.11
N LYS A 179 -3.02 0.63 -16.64
CA LYS A 179 -3.47 1.16 -17.94
C LYS A 179 -3.99 2.59 -17.77
N VAL A 180 -3.86 3.41 -18.81
CA VAL A 180 -4.36 4.80 -18.83
C VAL A 180 -5.87 4.90 -18.53
N THR A 181 -6.63 3.85 -18.85
CA THR A 181 -8.07 3.76 -18.55
C THR A 181 -8.39 3.85 -17.06
N VAL A 182 -7.51 3.33 -16.20
CA VAL A 182 -7.67 3.41 -14.74
C VAL A 182 -7.54 4.87 -14.30
N ILE A 183 -6.51 5.57 -14.80
CA ILE A 183 -6.27 6.98 -14.48
C ILE A 183 -7.39 7.89 -15.00
N HIS A 184 -7.88 7.66 -16.22
CA HIS A 184 -9.03 8.39 -16.74
C HIS A 184 -10.30 8.17 -15.91
N SER A 185 -10.53 6.94 -15.43
CA SER A 185 -11.62 6.65 -14.49
C SER A 185 -11.44 7.40 -13.16
N CYS A 186 -10.22 7.44 -12.62
CA CYS A 186 -9.87 8.25 -11.45
C CYS A 186 -10.19 9.73 -11.64
N ILE A 187 -9.68 10.32 -12.72
CA ILE A 187 -9.92 11.74 -13.04
C ILE A 187 -11.42 12.03 -13.22
N SER A 188 -12.13 11.19 -13.98
CA SER A 188 -13.56 11.39 -14.24
C SER A 188 -14.40 11.35 -12.96
N LYS A 189 -14.11 10.42 -12.03
CA LYS A 189 -14.85 10.38 -10.76
C LYS A 189 -14.50 11.55 -9.84
N LEU A 190 -13.22 11.91 -9.75
CA LEU A 190 -12.78 13.04 -8.93
C LEU A 190 -13.35 14.38 -9.47
N LEU A 191 -13.48 14.55 -10.79
CA LEU A 191 -14.12 15.72 -11.38
C LEU A 191 -15.63 15.78 -11.13
N ASN A 192 -16.30 14.63 -11.11
CA ASN A 192 -17.73 14.56 -10.81
C ASN A 192 -18.03 14.83 -9.33
N ASN A 193 -17.06 14.62 -8.44
CA ASN A 193 -17.17 14.95 -7.02
C ASN A 193 -16.53 16.32 -6.74
N LYS A 194 -17.36 17.37 -6.63
CA LYS A 194 -16.88 18.76 -6.43
C LYS A 194 -16.49 19.10 -4.99
N SER A 195 -16.14 18.11 -4.17
CA SER A 195 -15.65 18.36 -2.81
C SER A 195 -14.21 18.87 -2.83
N GLU A 196 -13.82 19.67 -1.83
CA GLU A 196 -12.44 20.16 -1.69
C GLU A 196 -11.44 19.00 -1.62
N ASP A 197 -11.78 17.93 -0.90
CA ASP A 197 -10.96 16.73 -0.77
C ASP A 197 -10.74 16.00 -2.11
N ALA A 198 -11.78 15.93 -2.95
CA ALA A 198 -11.68 15.31 -4.27
C ALA A 198 -10.84 16.15 -5.24
N LEU A 199 -10.96 17.48 -5.17
CA LEU A 199 -10.13 18.41 -5.94
C LEU A 199 -8.66 18.36 -5.50
N GLU A 200 -8.38 18.24 -4.19
CA GLU A 200 -7.02 18.05 -3.69
C GLU A 200 -6.42 16.73 -4.18
N CYS A 201 -7.18 15.62 -4.09
CA CYS A 201 -6.77 14.33 -4.64
C CYS A 201 -6.49 14.42 -6.14
N LEU A 202 -7.34 15.13 -6.89
CA LEU A 202 -7.17 15.35 -8.33
C LEU A 202 -5.90 16.14 -8.64
N CYS A 203 -5.66 17.25 -7.94
CA CYS A 203 -4.45 18.05 -8.10
C CYS A 203 -3.20 17.22 -7.78
N CYS A 204 -3.22 16.43 -6.71
CA CYS A 204 -2.12 15.52 -6.35
C CYS A 204 -1.87 14.47 -7.46
N LEU A 205 -2.94 13.87 -7.98
CA LEU A 205 -2.87 12.90 -9.07
C LEU A 205 -2.23 13.53 -10.31
N LEU A 206 -2.81 14.62 -10.80
CA LEU A 206 -2.36 15.31 -12.01
C LEU A 206 -0.92 15.82 -11.89
N SER A 207 -0.50 16.24 -10.70
CA SER A 207 0.90 16.62 -10.45
C SER A 207 1.87 15.45 -10.64
N THR A 208 1.41 14.23 -10.41
CA THR A 208 2.23 13.01 -10.51
C THR A 208 2.17 12.39 -11.91
N VAL A 209 0.97 12.30 -12.51
CA VAL A 209 0.75 11.57 -13.78
C VAL A 209 0.63 12.47 -15.00
N GLY A 210 0.41 13.78 -14.83
CA GLY A 210 0.05 14.72 -15.90
C GLY A 210 1.04 14.71 -17.07
N GLN A 211 2.34 14.85 -16.77
CA GLN A 211 3.39 14.80 -17.80
C GLN A 211 3.37 13.50 -18.61
N LYS A 212 3.14 12.36 -17.94
CA LYS A 212 3.10 11.05 -18.58
C LYS A 212 1.81 10.85 -19.39
N LEU A 213 0.68 11.36 -18.91
CA LEU A 213 -0.58 11.36 -19.64
C LEU A 213 -0.51 12.20 -20.92
N ASP A 214 0.12 13.37 -20.85
CA ASP A 214 0.26 14.27 -22.00
C ASP A 214 1.20 13.70 -23.07
N SER A 215 2.23 12.98 -22.64
CA SER A 215 3.21 12.33 -23.52
C SER A 215 2.70 11.04 -24.17
N ASP A 216 1.59 10.47 -23.68
CA ASP A 216 1.02 9.26 -24.25
C ASP A 216 0.45 9.57 -25.65
N LYS A 217 0.95 8.86 -26.67
CA LYS A 217 0.55 9.01 -28.09
C LYS A 217 -0.95 8.72 -28.32
N ASN A 218 -1.63 8.15 -27.32
CA ASN A 218 -3.08 7.95 -27.31
C ASN A 218 -3.87 9.13 -26.76
N ASN A 219 -3.24 10.27 -26.46
CA ASN A 219 -3.93 11.49 -26.05
C ASN A 219 -5.00 11.86 -27.10
N TRP A 220 -6.26 11.77 -26.69
CA TRP A 220 -7.42 12.08 -27.52
C TRP A 220 -7.38 13.52 -28.04
N TYR A 221 -6.71 14.43 -27.30
CA TYR A 221 -6.50 15.82 -27.70
C TYR A 221 -5.55 15.92 -28.90
N CYS A 222 -4.40 15.25 -28.86
CA CYS A 222 -3.48 15.18 -30.01
C CYS A 222 -4.17 14.55 -31.24
N ARG A 223 -5.03 13.54 -31.05
CA ARG A 223 -5.82 12.97 -32.16
C ARG A 223 -6.85 13.94 -32.74
N ARG A 224 -7.55 14.73 -31.91
CA ARG A 224 -8.52 15.74 -32.38
C ARG A 224 -7.84 16.92 -33.07
N VAL A 225 -6.71 17.38 -32.56
CA VAL A 225 -5.93 18.46 -33.18
C VAL A 225 -5.31 17.99 -34.50
N ALA A 226 -4.80 16.75 -34.55
CA ALA A 226 -4.28 16.16 -35.79
C ALA A 226 -5.35 15.89 -36.87
N GLN A 227 -6.61 15.71 -36.49
CA GLN A 227 -7.71 15.49 -37.44
C GLN A 227 -8.29 16.78 -38.05
N GLY A 228 -7.85 17.96 -37.60
CA GLY A 228 -8.33 19.25 -38.07
C GLY A 228 -9.84 19.47 -37.88
N PRO A 229 -10.34 20.71 -38.03
CA PRO A 229 -11.78 20.91 -38.13
C PRO A 229 -12.28 20.20 -39.39
N LYS A 230 -13.19 19.23 -39.23
CA LYS A 230 -13.92 18.65 -40.36
C LYS A 230 -14.75 19.79 -40.98
N THR A 231 -14.27 20.37 -42.07
CA THR A 231 -15.06 21.27 -42.90
C THR A 231 -16.30 20.51 -43.36
N ILE A 232 -17.46 20.94 -42.89
CA ILE A 232 -18.75 20.50 -43.36
C ILE A 232 -18.85 20.98 -44.82
N ARG A 233 -18.88 20.03 -45.76
CA ARG A 233 -19.21 20.31 -47.17
C ARG A 233 -20.73 20.38 -47.32
#